data_AF-A0A966JMZ5-F1
#
_entry.id   AF-A0A966JMZ5-F1
#
_cell.length_a   1.000
_cell.length_b   1.000
_cell.length_c   1.000
_cell.angle_alpha   90.00
_cell.angle_beta   90.00
_cell.angle_gamma   90.00
#
_symmetry.space_group_name_H-M   'P 1'
#
loop_
_entity.id
_entity.type
_entity.pdbx_description
1 polymer ?
#
loop_
_entity_poly.entity_id
_entity_poly.type
_entity_poly.pdbx_seq_one_letter_code
_entity_poly.pdbx_strand_id
1 'polypeptide(L)'
;MEDYEDSDDARMAHYLEIGAIELAGVDENGEMIFAINEIAEEIAPELWQAHMNYVDKNLIELYEEGYIQVEYDENLEAMISLSKEGLQIAKERGILPIDMELDIPND
;
A
#
# COMPACT_ATOMS: atom_id res chain seq x y z
N MET A 1 -4.22 -27.43 -9.14
CA MET A 1 -3.57 -26.10 -9.10
C MET A 1 -4.52 -25.00 -9.61
N GLU A 2 -5.76 -25.33 -9.97
CA GLU A 2 -6.79 -24.38 -10.44
C GLU A 2 -7.66 -23.78 -9.30
N ASP A 3 -7.75 -24.41 -8.12
CA ASP A 3 -8.64 -23.93 -7.03
C ASP A 3 -8.16 -22.65 -6.32
N TYR A 4 -6.90 -22.24 -6.48
CA TYR A 4 -6.33 -21.11 -5.72
C TYR A 4 -6.65 -19.74 -6.34
N GLU A 5 -6.67 -19.63 -7.67
CA GLU A 5 -6.98 -18.37 -8.37
C GLU A 5 -8.45 -17.96 -8.16
N ASP A 6 -9.38 -18.92 -8.26
CA ASP A 6 -10.80 -18.69 -7.95
C ASP A 6 -11.02 -18.20 -6.51
N SER A 7 -10.16 -18.62 -5.57
CA SER A 7 -10.25 -18.21 -4.17
C SER A 7 -9.71 -16.81 -3.92
N ASP A 8 -8.67 -16.39 -4.63
CA ASP A 8 -8.07 -15.06 -4.47
C ASP A 8 -8.92 -13.99 -5.13
N ASP A 9 -9.45 -14.26 -6.32
CA ASP A 9 -10.39 -13.37 -7.02
C ASP A 9 -11.68 -13.18 -6.20
N ALA A 10 -12.21 -14.27 -5.62
CA ALA A 10 -13.39 -14.20 -4.76
C ALA A 10 -13.15 -13.35 -3.50
N ARG A 11 -11.95 -13.46 -2.89
CA ARG A 11 -11.58 -12.67 -1.72
C ARG A 11 -11.39 -11.19 -2.07
N MET A 12 -10.77 -10.89 -3.21
CA MET A 12 -10.65 -9.53 -3.72
C MET A 12 -12.02 -8.89 -3.96
N ALA A 13 -12.92 -9.61 -4.65
CA ALA A 13 -14.29 -9.16 -4.90
C ALA A 13 -15.05 -8.89 -3.59
N HIS A 14 -14.88 -9.76 -2.58
CA HIS A 14 -15.47 -9.57 -1.26
C HIS A 14 -14.98 -8.28 -0.59
N TYR A 15 -13.67 -8.02 -0.58
CA TYR A 15 -13.12 -6.80 0.02
C TYR A 15 -13.55 -5.52 -0.69
N LEU A 16 -13.72 -5.56 -2.01
CA LEU A 16 -14.31 -4.47 -2.78
C LEU A 16 -15.78 -4.24 -2.39
N GLU A 17 -16.57 -5.31 -2.29
CA GLU A 17 -18.00 -5.24 -1.97
C GLU A 17 -18.25 -4.61 -0.60
N ILE A 18 -17.45 -4.98 0.41
CA ILE A 18 -17.59 -4.43 1.77
C ILE A 18 -16.92 -3.05 1.94
N GLY A 19 -16.19 -2.57 0.93
CA GLY A 19 -15.49 -1.27 0.96
C GLY A 19 -14.18 -1.28 1.74
N ALA A 20 -13.61 -2.45 2.03
CA ALA A 20 -12.30 -2.58 2.66
C ALA A 20 -11.18 -2.15 1.71
N ILE A 21 -11.41 -2.26 0.40
CA ILE A 21 -10.54 -1.73 -0.65
C ILE A 21 -11.34 -0.97 -1.70
N GLU A 22 -10.68 -0.05 -2.41
CA GLU A 22 -11.26 0.75 -3.47
C GLU A 22 -10.32 0.88 -4.68
N LEU A 23 -10.89 1.16 -5.86
CA LEU A 23 -10.10 1.49 -7.04
C LEU A 23 -9.51 2.89 -6.87
N ALA A 24 -8.20 2.97 -6.75
CA ALA A 24 -7.47 4.22 -6.57
C ALA A 24 -7.09 4.87 -7.91
N GLY A 25 -6.94 4.07 -8.97
CA GLY A 25 -6.66 4.57 -10.31
C GLY A 25 -6.19 3.47 -11.27
N VAL A 26 -5.59 3.91 -12.38
CA VAL A 26 -5.00 3.04 -13.40
C VAL A 26 -3.57 3.53 -13.66
N ASP A 27 -2.62 2.61 -13.73
CA ASP A 27 -1.22 2.94 -14.00
C ASP A 27 -0.97 3.22 -15.50
N GLU A 28 0.27 3.56 -15.85
CA GLU A 28 0.68 3.85 -17.23
C GLU A 28 0.56 2.65 -18.20
N ASN A 29 0.47 1.43 -17.67
CA ASN A 29 0.33 0.19 -18.43
C ASN A 29 -1.14 -0.24 -18.61
N GLY A 30 -2.08 0.46 -17.97
CA GLY A 30 -3.49 0.09 -17.96
C GLY A 30 -3.86 -0.89 -16.83
N GLU A 31 -2.99 -1.12 -15.85
CA GLU A 31 -3.25 -1.96 -14.69
C GLU A 31 -4.03 -1.20 -13.61
N MET A 32 -5.05 -1.85 -13.03
CA MET A 32 -5.86 -1.26 -11.96
C MET A 32 -5.08 -1.21 -10.65
N ILE A 33 -5.05 -0.05 -10.00
CA ILE A 33 -4.43 0.15 -8.69
C ILE A 33 -5.52 0.24 -7.63
N PHE A 34 -5.39 -0.56 -6.58
CA PHE A 34 -6.33 -0.58 -5.46
C PHE A 34 -5.69 0.01 -4.19
N ALA A 35 -6.49 0.74 -3.41
CA ALA A 35 -6.12 1.24 -2.10
C ALA A 35 -6.89 0.49 -1.01
N ILE A 36 -6.24 0.27 0.14
CA ILE A 36 -6.89 -0.27 1.34
C ILE A 36 -7.44 0.90 2.15
N ASN A 37 -8.72 0.84 2.50
CA ASN A 37 -9.39 1.86 3.29
C ASN A 37 -9.14 1.65 4.78
N GLU A 38 -9.10 2.75 5.56
CA GLU A 38 -8.92 2.68 7.02
C GLU A 38 -10.04 1.87 7.71
N ILE A 39 -11.26 1.88 7.15
CA ILE A 39 -12.38 1.09 7.67
C ILE A 39 -12.08 -0.42 7.66
N ALA A 40 -11.12 -0.89 6.85
CA ALA A 40 -10.68 -2.28 6.85
C ALA A 40 -10.17 -2.75 8.21
N GLU A 41 -9.65 -1.86 9.07
CA GLU A 41 -9.30 -2.21 10.45
C GLU A 41 -10.49 -2.80 11.22
N GLU A 42 -11.70 -2.31 10.94
CA GLU A 42 -12.93 -2.76 11.59
C GLU A 42 -13.61 -3.91 10.83
N ILE A 43 -13.73 -3.80 9.51
CA ILE A 43 -14.57 -4.71 8.69
C ILE A 43 -13.80 -5.89 8.07
N ALA A 44 -12.47 -5.78 7.97
CA ALA A 44 -11.58 -6.80 7.43
C ALA A 44 -10.22 -6.78 8.17
N PRO A 45 -10.21 -6.99 9.50
CA PRO A 45 -9.03 -6.80 10.34
C PRO A 45 -7.83 -7.66 9.92
N GLU A 46 -8.07 -8.82 9.32
CA GLU A 46 -7.04 -9.69 8.75
C GLU A 46 -6.35 -9.07 7.54
N LEU A 47 -7.10 -8.38 6.67
CA LEU A 47 -6.54 -7.63 5.54
C LEU A 47 -5.72 -6.46 6.05
N TRP A 48 -6.26 -5.71 7.01
CA TRP A 48 -5.57 -4.58 7.61
C TRP A 48 -4.27 -5.00 8.28
N GLN A 49 -4.29 -6.06 9.09
CA GLN A 49 -3.09 -6.58 9.74
C GLN A 49 -2.06 -7.07 8.72
N ALA A 50 -2.49 -7.72 7.63
CA ALA A 50 -1.59 -8.13 6.56
C ALA A 50 -0.96 -6.92 5.86
N HIS A 51 -1.73 -5.85 5.63
CA HIS A 51 -1.22 -4.59 5.07
C HIS A 51 -0.19 -3.93 6.00
N MET A 52 -0.50 -3.78 7.29
CA MET A 52 0.43 -3.21 8.27
C MET A 52 1.73 -4.01 8.34
N ASN A 53 1.65 -5.34 8.40
CA ASN A 53 2.83 -6.20 8.40
C ASN A 53 3.67 -6.04 7.13
N TYR A 54 3.01 -5.86 5.98
CA TYR A 54 3.69 -5.61 4.71
C TYR A 54 4.41 -4.26 4.73
N VAL A 55 3.73 -3.19 5.16
CA VAL A 55 4.31 -1.84 5.30
C VAL A 55 5.51 -1.87 6.25
N ASP A 56 5.33 -2.41 7.45
CA ASP A 56 6.38 -2.49 8.48
C ASP A 56 7.62 -3.23 7.98
N LYS A 57 7.42 -4.39 7.35
CA LYS A 57 8.52 -5.17 6.78
C LYS A 57 9.31 -4.36 5.76
N ASN A 58 8.64 -3.67 4.85
CA ASN A 58 9.32 -2.90 3.82
C ASN A 58 10.00 -1.64 4.38
N LEU A 59 9.44 -0.99 5.40
CA LEU A 59 10.11 0.12 6.08
C LEU A 59 11.41 -0.33 6.74
N ILE A 60 11.41 -1.52 7.37
CA ILE A 60 12.63 -2.11 7.93
C ILE A 60 13.64 -2.40 6.82
N GLU A 61 13.23 -3.01 5.71
CA GLU A 61 14.12 -3.28 4.58
C GLU A 61 14.73 -2.00 4.00
N LEU A 62 13.92 -0.95 3.78
CA LEU A 62 14.42 0.34 3.29
C LEU A 62 15.42 0.98 4.26
N TYR A 63 15.24 0.80 5.56
CA TYR A 63 16.20 1.23 6.56
C TYR A 63 17.50 0.42 6.51
N GLU A 64 17.41 -0.90 6.46
CA GLU A 64 18.57 -1.80 6.39
C GLU A 64 19.39 -1.60 5.10
N GLU A 65 18.72 -1.27 4.00
CA GLU A 65 19.33 -0.94 2.70
C GLU A 65 19.93 0.48 2.65
N GLY A 66 19.72 1.29 3.69
CA GLY A 66 20.26 2.64 3.80
C GLY A 66 19.45 3.72 3.07
N TYR A 67 18.21 3.43 2.69
CA TYR A 67 17.30 4.37 2.04
C TYR A 67 16.47 5.20 3.03
N ILE A 68 16.36 4.75 4.28
CA ILE A 68 15.73 5.51 5.37
C ILE A 68 16.79 6.01 6.36
N GLN A 69 16.67 7.29 6.73
CA GLN A 69 17.39 7.90 7.83
C GLN A 69 16.40 8.27 8.94
N VAL A 70 16.73 7.87 10.17
CA VAL A 70 15.96 8.19 11.38
C VAL A 70 16.75 9.18 12.22
N GLU A 71 16.19 10.35 12.45
CA GLU A 71 16.72 11.37 13.35
C GLU A 71 15.74 11.59 14.50
N TYR A 72 16.21 12.15 15.61
CA TYR A 72 15.36 12.51 16.74
C TYR A 72 15.42 14.01 16.95
N ASP A 73 14.26 14.63 17.14
CA ASP A 73 14.18 16.04 17.47
C ASP A 73 14.56 16.30 18.95
N GLU A 74 14.44 17.55 19.40
CA GLU A 74 14.73 17.93 20.79
C GLU A 74 13.79 17.29 21.83
N ASN A 75 12.64 16.80 21.40
CA ASN A 75 11.62 16.14 22.21
C ASN A 75 11.71 14.61 22.17
N LEU A 76 12.72 14.06 21.49
CA LEU A 76 12.88 12.62 21.21
C LEU A 76 11.78 12.05 20.31
N GLU A 77 11.15 12.89 19.49
CA GLU A 77 10.26 12.45 18.42
C GLU A 77 11.09 12.01 17.21
N ALA A 78 10.81 10.80 16.71
CA ALA A 78 11.52 10.23 15.58
C ALA A 78 11.04 10.86 14.26
N MET A 79 11.98 11.41 13.50
CA MET A 79 11.78 11.95 12.16
C MET A 79 12.36 10.96 11.16
N ILE A 80 11.50 10.42 10.30
CA ILE A 80 11.88 9.48 9.24
C ILE A 80 12.01 10.25 7.93
N SER A 81 13.14 10.07 7.25
CA SER A 81 13.36 10.62 5.92
C SER A 81 13.79 9.54 4.94
N LEU A 82 13.22 9.58 3.74
CA LEU A 82 13.56 8.69 2.63
C LEU A 82 14.53 9.40 1.69
N SER A 83 15.54 8.69 1.17
CA SER A 83 16.30 9.16 0.02
C SER A 83 15.40 9.26 -1.22
N LYS A 84 15.88 9.89 -2.29
CA LYS A 84 15.12 9.98 -3.56
C LYS A 84 14.86 8.58 -4.13
N GLU A 85 15.87 7.72 -4.07
CA GLU A 85 15.80 6.33 -4.49
C GLU A 85 14.85 5.54 -3.59
N GLY A 86 14.92 5.73 -2.26
CA GLY A 86 14.01 5.12 -1.30
C GLY A 86 12.54 5.48 -1.53
N LEU A 87 12.27 6.75 -1.85
CA LEU A 87 10.92 7.22 -2.18
C LEU A 87 10.37 6.52 -3.43
N GLN A 88 11.20 6.34 -4.47
CA GLN A 88 10.80 5.64 -5.68
C GLN A 88 10.48 4.17 -5.40
N ILE A 89 11.37 3.48 -4.67
CA ILE A 89 11.17 2.09 -4.27
C ILE A 89 9.91 1.93 -3.41
N ALA A 90 9.64 2.88 -2.50
CA ALA A 90 8.46 2.83 -1.65
C ALA A 90 7.14 2.99 -2.44
N LYS A 91 7.14 3.79 -3.51
CA LYS A 91 6.00 3.90 -4.44
C LYS A 91 5.80 2.62 -5.24
N GLU A 92 6.88 2.06 -5.79
CA GLU A 92 6.83 0.79 -6.54
C GLU A 92 6.33 -0.39 -5.70
N ARG A 93 6.65 -0.39 -4.41
CA ARG A 93 6.15 -1.38 -3.43
C ARG A 93 4.73 -1.10 -2.95
N GLY A 94 4.10 0.00 -3.37
CA GLY A 94 2.75 0.38 -2.92
C GLY A 94 2.65 0.76 -1.43
N ILE A 95 3.77 1.13 -0.82
CA ILE A 95 3.83 1.59 0.59
C ILE A 95 3.43 3.06 0.68
N LEU A 96 3.78 3.82 -0.37
CA LEU A 96 3.37 5.20 -0.54
C LEU A 96 2.44 5.34 -1.75
N PRO A 97 1.52 6.32 -1.73
CA PRO A 97 0.70 6.61 -2.89
C PRO A 97 1.55 6.84 -4.14
N ILE A 98 1.16 6.18 -5.21
CA ILE A 98 1.74 6.39 -6.54
C ILE A 98 1.12 7.68 -7.08
N ASP A 99 1.94 8.52 -7.72
CA ASP A 99 1.41 9.71 -8.39
C ASP A 99 0.62 9.23 -9.62
N MET A 100 -0.71 9.30 -9.55
CA MET A 100 -1.59 8.88 -10.63
C MET A 100 -2.14 10.10 -11.38
N GLU A 101 -2.12 10.05 -12.71
CA GLU A 101 -2.99 10.92 -13.51
C GLU A 101 -4.41 10.38 -13.39
N LEU A 102 -5.24 11.03 -12.56
CA LEU A 102 -6.66 10.73 -12.45
C LEU A 102 -7.38 11.13 -13.74
N ASP A 103 -7.30 10.33 -14.79
CA ASP A 103 -8.21 10.41 -15.93
C ASP A 103 -9.28 9.32 -15.76
N ILE A 104 -10.05 9.43 -14.68
CA ILE A 104 -11.28 8.65 -14.52
C ILE A 104 -12.32 9.32 -15.43
N PRO A 105 -12.73 8.72 -16.55
CA PRO A 105 -13.84 9.24 -17.33
C PRO A 105 -15.09 9.04 -16.47
N ASN A 106 -15.64 10.14 -15.94
CA ASN A 106 -17.00 10.12 -15.43
C ASN A 106 -17.92 9.79 -16.61
N ASP A 107 -18.57 8.63 -16.58
CA ASP A 107 -19.70 8.29 -17.44
C ASP A 107 -21.02 8.62 -16.71
#